data_AF-A0A7S2GZS5-F1
#
_entry.id   AF-A0A7S2GZS5-F1
#
_cell.length_a   1.000
_cell.length_b   1.000
_cell.length_c   1.000
_cell.angle_alpha   90.00
_cell.angle_beta   90.00
_cell.angle_gamma   90.00
#
_symmetry.space_group_name_H-M   'P 1'
#
loop_
_entity.id
_entity.type
_entity.pdbx_description
1 polymer ?
#
loop_
_entity_poly.entity_id
_entity_poly.type
_entity_poly.pdbx_seq_one_letter_code
_entity_poly.pdbx_strand_id
1 'polypeptide(L)'
;VGYGLLSAEDLARMAKKGPVQQSRKFLAVPFVALDSPSEASEFSNPEVVIGLTIMAYRLSGLRMSDLKAFLSSLIDDMNQETGPHKTRKTCLRYNAFIEAGGGHVRGTDWPEGKGPTAVESQTAAGNDNELLSDEAPSVLDHIWPLF
;
A
#
# COMPACT_ATOMS: atom_id res chain seq x y z
N VAL A 1 -17.44 -5.32 -22.94
CA VAL A 1 -17.09 -4.00 -22.36
C VAL A 1 -16.10 -4.26 -21.24
N GLY A 2 -14.87 -3.73 -21.34
CA GLY A 2 -13.85 -3.88 -20.29
C GLY A 2 -14.05 -2.88 -19.16
N TYR A 3 -13.56 -3.17 -17.96
CA TYR A 3 -13.57 -2.23 -16.84
C TYR A 3 -12.23 -2.29 -16.11
N GLY A 4 -11.77 -1.15 -15.60
CA GLY A 4 -10.46 -1.08 -14.96
C GLY A 4 -10.23 0.24 -14.25
N LEU A 5 -9.07 0.33 -13.60
CA LEU A 5 -8.59 1.54 -12.95
C LEU A 5 -7.74 2.35 -13.93
N LEU A 6 -7.87 3.68 -13.90
CA LEU A 6 -6.99 4.56 -14.65
C LEU A 6 -5.55 4.45 -14.15
N SER A 7 -4.61 4.33 -15.09
CA SER A 7 -3.17 4.43 -14.82
C SER A 7 -2.74 5.89 -14.60
N ALA A 8 -1.54 6.10 -14.08
CA ALA A 8 -0.97 7.45 -13.94
C ALA A 8 -0.80 8.14 -15.30
N GLU A 9 -0.48 7.36 -16.35
CA GLU A 9 -0.32 7.85 -17.72
C GLU A 9 -1.67 8.30 -18.31
N ASP A 10 -2.73 7.51 -18.09
CA ASP A 10 -4.08 7.87 -18.54
C ASP A 10 -4.58 9.13 -17.86
N LEU A 11 -4.34 9.27 -16.55
CA LEU A 11 -4.66 10.48 -15.81
C LEU A 11 -3.94 11.70 -16.37
N ALA A 12 -2.65 11.59 -16.72
CA ALA A 12 -1.89 12.67 -17.34
C ALA A 12 -2.43 13.02 -18.74
N ARG A 13 -2.83 12.00 -19.52
CA ARG A 13 -3.43 12.20 -20.85
C ARG A 13 -4.79 12.89 -20.77
N MET A 14 -5.63 12.50 -19.82
CA MET A 14 -6.94 13.13 -19.60
C MET A 14 -6.80 14.54 -19.03
N ALA A 15 -5.83 14.77 -18.13
CA ALA A 15 -5.58 16.10 -17.57
C ALA A 15 -5.18 17.14 -18.64
N LYS A 16 -4.55 16.71 -19.75
CA LYS A 16 -4.26 17.59 -20.91
C LYS A 16 -5.52 18.04 -21.66
N LYS A 17 -6.60 17.25 -21.62
CA LYS A 17 -7.88 17.58 -22.28
C LYS A 17 -8.78 18.44 -21.41
N GLY A 18 -8.61 18.40 -20.08
CA GLY A 18 -9.39 19.18 -19.14
C GLY A 18 -9.37 18.62 -17.72
N PRO A 19 -10.10 19.23 -16.77
CA PRO A 19 -10.17 18.76 -15.39
C PRO A 19 -10.86 17.39 -15.32
N VAL A 20 -10.14 16.38 -14.81
CA VAL A 20 -10.67 15.03 -14.59
C VAL A 20 -11.53 15.02 -13.32
N GLN A 21 -12.76 14.53 -13.43
CA GLN A 21 -13.65 14.39 -12.27
C GLN A 21 -13.04 13.45 -11.22
N GLN A 22 -13.21 13.76 -9.93
CA GLN A 22 -12.65 12.97 -8.83
C GLN A 22 -13.15 11.53 -8.81
N SER A 23 -14.43 11.31 -9.13
CA SER A 23 -15.02 9.96 -9.21
C SER A 23 -14.26 9.06 -10.19
N ARG A 24 -13.83 9.59 -11.34
CA ARG A 24 -13.06 8.81 -12.33
C ARG A 24 -11.67 8.43 -11.86
N LYS A 25 -11.06 9.26 -11.01
CA LYS A 25 -9.71 8.99 -10.51
C LYS A 25 -9.69 7.77 -9.59
N PHE A 26 -10.73 7.60 -8.78
CA PHE A 26 -10.77 6.56 -7.75
C PHE A 26 -11.59 5.33 -8.15
N LEU A 27 -12.68 5.49 -8.91
CA LEU A 27 -13.59 4.40 -9.27
C LEU A 27 -13.17 3.70 -10.57
N ALA A 28 -13.71 2.50 -10.79
CA ALA A 28 -13.55 1.81 -12.06
C ALA A 28 -14.24 2.58 -13.20
N VAL A 29 -13.54 2.67 -14.33
CA VAL A 29 -14.01 3.34 -15.56
C VAL A 29 -14.20 2.25 -16.63
N PRO A 30 -15.23 2.36 -17.49
CA PRO A 30 -15.38 1.43 -18.60
C PRO A 30 -14.33 1.71 -19.69
N PHE A 31 -13.84 0.66 -20.33
CA PHE A 31 -12.85 0.71 -21.41
C PHE A 31 -13.55 0.40 -22.74
N VAL A 32 -13.35 1.27 -23.73
CA VAL A 32 -13.93 1.13 -25.08
C VAL A 32 -13.11 0.16 -25.93
N ALA A 33 -11.79 0.14 -25.72
CA ALA A 33 -10.84 -0.78 -26.35
C ALA A 33 -9.92 -1.37 -25.26
N LEU A 34 -9.03 -2.30 -25.64
CA LEU A 34 -8.12 -3.00 -24.71
C LEU A 34 -7.42 -2.07 -23.72
N ASP A 35 -7.01 -0.87 -24.18
CA ASP A 35 -6.24 0.09 -23.37
C ASP A 35 -6.78 1.53 -23.43
N SER A 36 -8.01 1.75 -23.91
CA SER A 36 -8.57 3.10 -24.00
C SER A 36 -9.74 3.28 -23.02
N PRO A 37 -9.55 4.07 -21.94
CA PRO A 37 -10.65 4.40 -21.04
C PRO A 37 -11.70 5.24 -21.77
N SER A 38 -12.97 5.00 -21.46
CA SER A 38 -14.08 5.74 -22.06
C SER A 38 -14.09 7.19 -21.57
N GLU A 39 -14.29 8.12 -22.51
CA GLU A 39 -14.47 9.54 -22.19
C GLU A 39 -15.80 9.81 -21.46
N ALA A 40 -16.81 8.93 -21.62
CA ALA A 40 -18.11 9.04 -20.97
C ALA A 40 -18.29 7.96 -19.87
N SER A 41 -18.99 8.30 -18.79
CA SER A 41 -19.28 7.39 -17.68
C SER A 41 -20.68 6.83 -17.90
N GLU A 42 -20.79 5.59 -18.38
CA GLU A 42 -22.08 4.98 -18.76
C GLU A 42 -22.80 4.25 -17.62
N PHE A 43 -22.30 4.26 -16.39
CA PHE A 43 -22.99 3.57 -15.30
C PHE A 43 -24.05 4.44 -14.65
N SER A 44 -25.32 4.13 -14.92
CA SER A 44 -26.47 4.81 -14.32
C SER A 44 -26.68 4.45 -12.85
N ASN A 45 -26.07 3.38 -12.35
CA ASN A 45 -26.28 2.89 -10.98
C ASN A 45 -24.97 2.87 -10.16
N PRO A 46 -24.91 3.54 -8.99
CA PRO A 46 -23.71 3.57 -8.15
C PRO A 46 -23.28 2.19 -7.62
N GLU A 47 -24.22 1.27 -7.38
CA GLU A 47 -23.91 -0.08 -6.86
C GLU A 47 -23.06 -0.90 -7.84
N VAL A 48 -23.37 -0.78 -9.12
CA VAL A 48 -22.62 -1.47 -10.19
C VAL A 48 -21.19 -0.91 -10.26
N VAL A 49 -21.03 0.41 -10.10
CA VAL A 49 -19.70 1.04 -10.08
C VAL A 49 -18.88 0.57 -8.89
N ILE A 50 -19.48 0.47 -7.71
CA ILE A 50 -18.80 -0.02 -6.49
C ILE A 50 -18.34 -1.46 -6.70
N GLY A 51 -19.22 -2.34 -7.18
CA GLY A 51 -18.89 -3.73 -7.45
C GLY A 51 -17.74 -3.88 -8.44
N LEU A 52 -17.78 -3.15 -9.56
CA LEU A 52 -16.72 -3.17 -10.56
C LEU A 52 -15.41 -2.58 -10.03
N THR A 53 -15.48 -1.58 -9.15
CA THR A 53 -14.30 -0.99 -8.50
C THR A 53 -13.61 -1.99 -7.58
N ILE A 54 -14.38 -2.71 -6.75
CA ILE A 54 -13.84 -3.77 -5.90
C ILE A 54 -13.19 -4.86 -6.75
N MET A 55 -13.86 -5.26 -7.83
CA MET A 55 -13.34 -6.32 -8.70
C MET A 55 -12.09 -5.88 -9.46
N ALA A 56 -12.01 -4.62 -9.87
CA ALA A 56 -10.80 -4.05 -10.46
C ALA A 56 -9.64 -4.10 -9.46
N TYR A 57 -9.84 -3.68 -8.21
CA TYR A 57 -8.79 -3.78 -7.17
C TYR A 57 -8.34 -5.22 -6.90
N ARG A 58 -9.24 -6.21 -7.03
CA ARG A 58 -8.87 -7.62 -6.87
C ARG A 58 -8.01 -8.15 -8.02
N LEU A 59 -8.20 -7.64 -9.23
CA LEU A 59 -7.49 -8.07 -10.42
C LEU A 59 -6.16 -7.32 -10.61
N SER A 60 -6.17 -6.00 -10.42
CA SER A 60 -5.00 -5.13 -10.64
C SER A 60 -4.22 -4.79 -9.37
N GLY A 61 -4.74 -5.15 -8.19
CA GLY A 61 -4.21 -4.67 -6.92
C GLY A 61 -4.64 -3.24 -6.58
N LEU A 62 -4.31 -2.81 -5.36
CA LEU A 62 -4.57 -1.46 -4.85
C LEU A 62 -3.55 -0.47 -5.44
N ARG A 63 -3.98 0.76 -5.77
CA ARG A 63 -3.05 1.80 -6.21
C ARG A 63 -2.16 2.26 -5.05
N MET A 64 -0.93 2.64 -5.37
CA MET A 64 0.02 3.14 -4.36
C MET A 64 -0.47 4.43 -3.68
N SER A 65 -1.20 5.29 -4.39
CA SER A 65 -1.83 6.49 -3.83
C SER A 65 -2.87 6.13 -2.75
N ASP A 66 -3.67 5.12 -3.03
CA ASP A 66 -4.78 4.71 -2.19
C ASP A 66 -4.25 3.97 -0.95
N LEU A 67 -3.19 3.17 -1.13
CA LEU A 67 -2.44 2.56 -0.03
C LEU A 67 -1.82 3.61 0.89
N LYS A 68 -1.18 4.64 0.32
CA LYS A 68 -0.59 5.73 1.12
C LYS A 68 -1.65 6.49 1.92
N ALA A 69 -2.79 6.81 1.29
CA ALA A 69 -3.90 7.48 1.96
C ALA A 69 -4.47 6.60 3.09
N PHE A 70 -4.62 5.30 2.86
CA PHE A 70 -5.04 4.34 3.88
C PHE A 70 -4.07 4.29 5.07
N LEU A 71 -2.76 4.21 4.82
CA LEU A 71 -1.75 4.21 5.88
C LEU A 71 -1.73 5.53 6.66
N SER A 72 -1.86 6.68 5.98
CA SER A 72 -1.96 7.98 6.65
C SER A 72 -3.18 8.04 7.56
N SER A 73 -4.35 7.59 7.08
CA SER A 73 -5.56 7.49 7.91
C SER A 73 -5.36 6.59 9.13
N LEU A 74 -4.62 5.49 8.97
CA LEU A 74 -4.33 4.56 10.06
C LEU A 74 -3.41 5.19 11.12
N ILE A 75 -2.44 6.00 10.69
CA ILE A 75 -1.57 6.75 11.61
C ILE A 75 -2.41 7.81 12.36
N ASP A 76 -3.29 8.51 11.67
CA ASP A 76 -4.16 9.51 12.28
C ASP A 76 -5.11 8.88 13.32
N ASP A 77 -5.73 7.75 12.99
CA ASP A 77 -6.57 6.99 13.91
C ASP A 77 -5.76 6.47 15.12
N MET A 78 -4.54 5.99 14.89
CA MET A 78 -3.64 5.56 15.96
C MET A 78 -3.30 6.72 16.90
N ASN A 79 -3.09 7.92 16.38
CA ASN A 79 -2.76 9.11 17.18
C ASN A 79 -3.95 9.60 18.01
N GLN A 80 -5.18 9.42 17.52
CA GLN A 80 -6.41 9.73 18.26
C GLN A 80 -6.72 8.71 19.36
N GLU A 81 -6.26 7.47 19.22
CA GLU A 81 -6.47 6.42 20.21
C GLU A 81 -5.56 6.56 21.42
N THR A 82 -6.17 6.61 22.60
CA THR A 82 -5.44 6.63 23.88
C THR A 82 -5.07 5.23 24.33
N GLY A 83 -3.92 5.10 24.99
CA GLY A 83 -3.47 3.88 25.66
C GLY A 83 -2.20 3.27 25.05
N PRO A 84 -1.75 2.11 25.56
CA PRO A 84 -0.55 1.45 25.05
C PRO A 84 -0.69 1.03 23.59
N HIS A 85 0.33 1.30 22.76
CA HIS A 85 0.27 1.01 21.31
C HIS A 85 -0.06 -0.46 20.99
N LYS A 86 0.41 -1.43 21.80
CA LYS A 86 0.14 -2.85 21.60
C LYS A 86 -1.35 -3.22 21.69
N THR A 87 -2.12 -2.48 22.48
CA THR A 87 -3.54 -2.77 22.73
C THR A 87 -4.48 -1.88 21.91
N ARG A 88 -3.94 -0.89 21.17
CA ARG A 88 -4.74 0.01 20.32
C ARG A 88 -5.40 -0.78 19.20
N LYS A 89 -6.69 -0.54 18.98
CA LYS A 89 -7.50 -1.25 17.96
C LYS A 89 -6.91 -1.03 16.56
N THR A 90 -6.35 0.14 16.31
CA THR A 90 -5.74 0.49 15.02
C THR A 90 -4.42 -0.24 14.77
N CYS A 91 -3.58 -0.38 15.79
CA CYS A 91 -2.35 -1.18 15.69
C CYS A 91 -2.64 -2.67 15.47
N LEU A 92 -3.68 -3.22 16.12
CA LEU A 92 -4.11 -4.59 15.89
C LEU A 92 -4.62 -4.81 14.45
N ARG A 93 -5.36 -3.84 13.89
CA ARG A 93 -5.78 -3.87 12.48
C ARG A 93 -4.61 -3.82 11.52
N TYR A 94 -3.61 -2.97 11.80
CA TYR A 94 -2.38 -2.91 11.01
C TYR A 94 -1.66 -4.26 11.03
N ASN A 95 -1.48 -4.87 12.20
CA ASN A 95 -0.84 -6.17 12.33
C ASN A 95 -1.58 -7.24 11.52
N ALA A 96 -2.91 -7.32 11.66
CA ALA A 96 -3.73 -8.26 10.88
C ALA A 96 -3.62 -8.02 9.36
N PHE A 97 -3.51 -6.76 8.93
CA PHE A 97 -3.30 -6.41 7.53
C PHE A 97 -1.94 -6.89 7.01
N ILE A 98 -0.87 -6.67 7.77
CA ILE A 98 0.49 -7.09 7.42
C ILE A 98 0.60 -8.63 7.43
N GLU A 99 0.00 -9.29 8.42
CA GLU A 99 -0.06 -10.76 8.51
C GLU A 99 -0.84 -11.37 7.32
N ALA A 100 -1.95 -10.75 6.93
CA ALA A 100 -2.71 -11.15 5.73
C ALA A 100 -1.89 -10.95 4.44
N GLY A 101 -1.00 -9.97 4.42
CA GLY A 101 -0.01 -9.77 3.36
C GLY A 101 1.18 -10.72 3.43
N GLY A 102 1.25 -11.62 4.42
CA GLY A 102 2.35 -12.54 4.65
C GLY A 102 3.60 -11.91 5.28
N GLY A 103 3.50 -10.64 5.73
CA GLY A 103 4.56 -9.95 6.46
C GLY A 103 4.42 -10.09 7.98
N HIS A 104 5.39 -9.54 8.71
CA HIS A 104 5.35 -9.48 10.17
C HIS A 104 5.73 -8.07 10.65
N VAL A 105 5.06 -7.59 11.69
CA VAL A 105 5.34 -6.29 12.30
C VAL A 105 6.42 -6.44 13.37
N ARG A 106 7.41 -5.56 13.38
CA ARG A 106 8.49 -5.63 14.39
C ARG A 106 7.92 -5.40 15.79
N GLY A 107 8.32 -6.23 16.75
CA GLY A 107 7.92 -6.11 18.15
C GLY A 107 6.58 -6.75 18.52
N THR A 108 5.94 -7.45 17.58
CA THR A 108 4.87 -8.41 17.87
C THR A 108 5.44 -9.82 17.98
N ASP A 109 4.88 -10.63 18.87
CA ASP A 109 5.28 -12.02 19.05
C ASP A 109 4.92 -12.81 17.79
N TRP A 110 5.78 -13.75 17.39
CA TRP A 110 5.48 -14.64 16.26
C TRP A 110 4.32 -15.56 16.66
N PRO A 111 3.28 -15.71 15.83
CA PRO A 111 2.28 -16.75 16.06
C PRO A 111 3.00 -18.11 16.07
N GLU A 112 2.68 -18.95 17.07
CA GLU A 112 3.35 -20.24 17.28
C GLU A 112 3.45 -21.03 15.96
N GLY A 113 4.67 -21.37 15.55
CA GLY A 113 4.93 -22.17 14.34
C GLY A 113 5.16 -21.40 13.04
N LYS A 114 5.13 -20.07 13.03
CA LYS A 114 5.46 -19.23 11.85
C LYS A 114 6.68 -18.34 12.05
N GLY A 115 7.69 -18.77 12.81
CA GLY A 115 8.98 -18.05 12.84
C GLY A 115 9.55 -17.87 11.41
N PRO A 116 10.50 -16.95 11.20
CA PRO A 116 11.00 -16.65 9.86
C PRO A 116 11.65 -17.91 9.30
N THR A 117 10.96 -18.62 8.40
CA THR A 117 11.62 -19.50 7.44
C THR A 117 12.50 -18.58 6.63
N ALA A 118 13.80 -18.62 6.94
CA ALA A 118 14.84 -17.97 6.18
C ALA A 118 14.63 -18.34 4.71
N VAL A 119 14.10 -17.40 3.93
CA VAL A 119 14.19 -17.47 2.47
C VAL A 119 15.68 -17.45 2.19
N GLU A 120 16.15 -18.58 1.65
CA GLU A 120 17.54 -18.95 1.43
C GLU A 120 18.36 -17.80 0.83
N SER A 121 19.20 -17.17 1.65
CA SER A 121 20.35 -16.42 1.16
C SER A 121 21.50 -17.39 0.90
N GLN A 122 21.38 -18.20 -0.16
CA GLN A 122 22.55 -18.82 -0.78
C GLN A 122 23.15 -17.83 -1.78
N THR A 123 24.19 -17.11 -1.37
CA THR A 123 25.28 -16.72 -2.27
C THR A 123 26.58 -16.68 -1.47
N ALA A 124 27.37 -17.72 -1.70
CA ALA A 124 28.83 -17.81 -1.73
C ALA A 124 29.67 -17.16 -0.62
N ALA A 125 30.43 -18.04 0.04
CA ALA A 125 31.57 -17.75 0.89
C ALA A 125 32.63 -16.88 0.20
N GLY A 126 33.21 -15.95 0.97
CA GLY A 126 34.39 -15.16 0.64
C GLY A 126 34.78 -14.32 1.85
N ASN A 127 35.64 -14.87 2.71
CA ASN A 127 36.32 -14.13 3.77
C ASN A 127 37.34 -13.20 3.11
N ASP A 128 37.11 -11.89 3.13
CA ASP A 128 38.15 -10.87 2.97
C ASP A 128 37.80 -9.68 3.87
N ASN A 129 38.34 -9.72 5.07
CA ASN A 129 38.26 -8.69 6.08
C ASN A 129 39.41 -7.71 5.84
N GLU A 130 39.22 -6.69 4.98
CA GLU A 130 40.11 -5.53 4.90
C GLU A 130 39.49 -4.45 4.01
N LEU A 131 38.71 -3.55 4.61
CA LEU A 131 38.53 -2.14 4.22
C LEU A 131 37.34 -1.61 5.02
N LEU A 132 37.62 -1.10 6.22
CA LEU A 132 36.97 0.04 6.87
C LEU A 132 37.50 0.09 8.31
N SER A 133 38.73 0.58 8.43
CA SER A 133 39.30 1.08 9.68
C SER A 133 38.50 2.30 10.16
N ASP A 134 38.28 2.31 11.47
CA ASP A 134 37.96 3.45 12.34
C ASP A 134 36.79 4.36 11.95
N GLU A 135 35.73 4.27 12.76
CA GLU A 135 35.12 5.38 13.52
C GLU A 135 33.61 5.14 13.65
N ALA A 136 33.19 4.61 14.80
CA ALA A 136 31.79 4.64 15.18
C ALA A 136 31.42 6.08 15.57
N PRO A 137 30.41 6.67 14.92
CA PRO A 137 29.29 7.15 15.70
C PRO A 137 27.92 6.81 15.09
N SER A 138 26.94 6.73 16.00
CA SER A 138 25.54 6.40 15.80
C SER A 138 24.81 7.34 14.84
N VAL A 139 24.28 6.81 13.73
CA VAL A 139 23.47 7.56 12.74
C VAL A 139 21.96 7.33 12.94
N LEU A 140 21.55 6.53 13.92
CA LEU A 140 20.14 6.23 14.20
C LEU A 140 19.62 6.82 15.51
N ASP A 141 20.42 7.60 16.23
CA ASP A 141 20.02 8.27 17.48
C ASP A 141 19.13 9.51 17.28
N HIS A 142 18.81 9.91 16.04
CA HIS A 142 18.15 11.20 15.76
C HIS A 142 16.87 11.13 14.94
N ILE A 143 16.32 9.95 14.67
CA ILE A 143 15.08 9.83 13.90
C ILE A 143 14.03 9.06 14.72
N TRP A 144 13.72 9.54 15.93
CA TRP A 144 12.35 9.69 16.47
C TRP A 144 12.35 10.01 17.98
N PRO A 145 11.87 11.18 18.43
CA PRO A 145 11.31 11.29 19.76
C PRO A 145 9.79 11.07 19.70
N LEU A 146 9.32 10.17 20.56
CA LEU A 146 7.95 10.15 21.06
C LEU A 146 7.53 11.56 21.50
N PHE A 147 6.54 12.16 20.85
CA PHE A 147 5.46 12.97 21.41
C PHE A 147 4.36 13.14 20.38
#